data_AF-A0A9N8HG66-F1
#
_entry.id   AF-A0A9N8HG66-F1
#
_cell.length_a   1.000
_cell.length_b   1.000
_cell.length_c   1.000
_cell.angle_alpha   90.00
_cell.angle_beta   90.00
_cell.angle_gamma   90.00
#
_symmetry.space_group_name_H-M   'P 1'
#
loop_
_entity.id
_entity.type
_entity.pdbx_description
1 polymer ?
#
loop_
_entity_poly.entity_id
_entity_poly.type
_entity_poly.pdbx_seq_one_letter_code
_entity_poly.pdbx_strand_id
1 'polypeptide(L)'
;MLKSSNKAREIGRNVRTALGKNSKGLATSLQRPHPTGEGMEICDTQTSLVDASIDEATARFTRATDISPFMTDPLLSEVGPMAELPGADEILAGTFECPPETDQYTQLLIQHLATPPEVMAAGDIPLDIPLKEHQRAWKQQNHHTAADPRNLSFAHHKAGAHDKSISQVDTTIRSAPIQAGFSPPSWEFMSDCSIPKKANNLLASAMRIIVLMAPSST
;
A
#
# COMPACT_ATOMS: atom_id res chain seq x y z
N MET A 1 -19.65 -12.88 -28.24
CA MET A 1 -19.06 -12.35 -26.99
C MET A 1 -19.43 -10.88 -26.69
N LEU A 2 -19.34 -9.93 -27.62
CA LEU A 2 -19.60 -8.50 -27.31
C LEU A 2 -21.05 -8.18 -26.85
N LYS A 3 -22.07 -8.87 -27.38
CA LYS A 3 -23.47 -8.63 -27.01
C LYS A 3 -23.81 -9.00 -25.55
N SER A 4 -23.17 -10.04 -24.98
CA SER A 4 -23.39 -10.42 -23.57
C SER A 4 -22.70 -9.45 -22.60
N SER A 5 -21.53 -8.93 -22.96
CA SER A 5 -20.79 -7.92 -22.20
C SER A 5 -21.55 -6.59 -22.07
N ASN A 6 -22.19 -6.14 -23.17
CA ASN A 6 -22.99 -4.91 -23.15
C ASN A 6 -24.25 -5.04 -22.30
N LYS A 7 -24.93 -6.20 -22.35
CA LYS A 7 -26.11 -6.47 -21.52
C LYS A 7 -25.75 -6.53 -20.03
N ALA A 8 -24.60 -7.09 -19.67
CA ALA A 8 -24.10 -7.09 -18.29
C ALA A 8 -23.76 -5.67 -17.79
N ARG A 9 -23.20 -4.81 -18.66
CA ARG A 9 -22.92 -3.40 -18.34
C ARG A 9 -24.19 -2.58 -18.12
N GLU A 10 -25.24 -2.84 -18.90
CA GLU A 10 -26.54 -2.17 -18.79
C GLU A 10 -27.26 -2.56 -17.49
N ILE A 11 -27.31 -3.86 -17.18
CA ILE A 11 -27.84 -4.35 -15.89
C ILE A 11 -27.05 -3.74 -14.72
N GLY A 12 -25.72 -3.72 -14.81
CA GLY A 12 -24.86 -3.13 -13.78
C GLY A 12 -24.96 -1.60 -13.66
N ARG A 13 -25.50 -0.90 -14.67
CA ARG A 13 -25.87 0.52 -14.58
C ARG A 13 -27.21 0.67 -13.88
N ASN A 14 -28.23 -0.07 -14.30
CA ASN A 14 -29.58 0.00 -13.73
C ASN A 14 -29.59 -0.34 -12.23
N VAL A 15 -28.82 -1.35 -11.83
CA VAL A 15 -28.63 -1.71 -10.41
C VAL A 15 -27.95 -0.59 -9.63
N ARG A 16 -26.94 0.08 -10.19
CA ARG A 16 -26.28 1.24 -9.55
C ARG A 16 -27.20 2.45 -9.43
N THR A 17 -28.06 2.67 -10.42
CA THR A 17 -29.06 3.75 -10.37
C THR A 17 -30.10 3.47 -9.28
N ALA A 18 -30.57 2.22 -9.17
CA ALA A 18 -31.58 1.82 -8.20
C ALA A 18 -31.07 1.79 -6.74
N LEU A 19 -29.83 1.38 -6.52
CA LEU A 19 -29.22 1.29 -5.19
C LEU A 19 -28.56 2.62 -4.74
N GLY A 20 -28.52 3.63 -5.61
CA GLY A 20 -27.79 4.87 -5.37
C GLY A 20 -26.26 4.69 -5.41
N LYS A 21 -25.51 5.70 -4.94
CA LYS A 21 -24.06 5.55 -4.76
C LYS A 21 -23.82 4.47 -3.72
N ASN A 22 -23.29 3.33 -4.13
CA ASN A 22 -22.72 2.34 -3.22
C ASN A 22 -21.70 3.04 -2.33
N SER A 23 -22.10 3.41 -1.11
CA SER A 23 -21.16 3.84 -0.11
C SER A 23 -20.46 2.57 0.35
N LYS A 24 -19.13 2.56 0.20
CA LYS A 24 -18.31 1.63 0.97
C LYS A 24 -18.32 2.18 2.39
N GLY A 25 -19.43 2.00 3.10
CA GLY A 25 -19.50 2.36 4.51
C GLY A 25 -18.34 1.70 5.28
N LEU A 26 -18.10 2.18 6.49
CA LEU A 26 -17.21 1.47 7.42
C LEU A 26 -17.70 0.03 7.56
N ALA A 27 -16.79 -0.94 7.51
CA ALA A 27 -17.12 -2.34 7.78
C ALA A 27 -17.43 -2.47 9.27
N THR A 28 -18.70 -2.31 9.63
CA THR A 28 -19.19 -2.51 11.01
C THR A 28 -19.25 -3.99 11.38
N SER A 29 -19.05 -4.88 10.42
CA SER A 29 -18.87 -6.30 10.64
C SER A 29 -17.93 -6.91 9.59
N LEU A 30 -17.25 -7.99 9.98
CA LEU A 30 -16.43 -8.84 9.10
C LEU A 30 -16.94 -10.27 9.13
N GLN A 31 -16.58 -11.03 8.11
CA GLN A 31 -16.77 -12.47 8.05
C GLN A 31 -15.41 -13.14 7.85
N ARG A 32 -15.09 -14.12 8.70
CA ARG A 32 -13.90 -14.96 8.55
C ARG A 32 -14.26 -16.45 8.71
N PRO A 33 -13.46 -17.38 8.19
CA PRO A 33 -13.65 -18.80 8.51
C PRO A 33 -13.66 -19.01 10.02
N HIS A 34 -14.60 -19.82 10.52
CA HIS A 34 -14.66 -20.12 11.94
C HIS A 34 -13.38 -20.83 12.40
N PRO A 35 -12.81 -20.55 13.59
CA PRO A 35 -11.55 -21.16 14.03
C PRO A 35 -11.54 -22.69 14.07
N THR A 36 -12.70 -23.32 14.25
CA THR A 36 -12.85 -24.79 14.24
C THR A 36 -12.96 -25.39 12.82
N GLY A 37 -12.91 -24.55 11.77
CA GLY A 37 -12.98 -24.97 10.37
C GLY A 37 -14.40 -25.15 9.81
N GLU A 38 -15.44 -25.06 10.64
CA GLU A 38 -16.83 -25.23 10.20
C GLU A 38 -17.56 -23.90 10.06
N GLY A 39 -17.78 -23.48 8.82
CA GLY A 39 -18.60 -22.31 8.48
C GLY A 39 -17.87 -20.97 8.62
N MET A 40 -18.67 -19.90 8.63
CA MET A 40 -18.20 -18.52 8.72
C MET A 40 -18.60 -17.92 10.05
N GLU A 41 -17.65 -17.30 10.73
CA GLU A 41 -17.87 -16.45 11.89
C GLU A 41 -18.22 -15.03 11.43
N ILE A 42 -19.22 -14.41 12.05
CA ILE A 42 -19.51 -12.97 11.90
C ILE A 42 -18.84 -12.25 13.06
N CYS A 43 -17.94 -11.32 12.76
CA CYS A 43 -17.26 -10.47 13.72
C CYS A 43 -17.92 -9.09 13.72
N ASP A 44 -18.69 -8.76 14.76
CA ASP A 44 -19.48 -7.52 14.85
C ASP A 44 -19.20 -6.70 16.12
N THR A 45 -18.25 -7.13 16.95
CA THR A 45 -17.73 -6.35 18.07
C THR A 45 -16.40 -5.71 17.70
N GLN A 46 -16.03 -4.61 18.37
CA GLN A 46 -14.75 -3.95 18.11
C GLN A 46 -13.57 -4.92 18.27
N THR A 47 -13.57 -5.73 19.32
CA THR A 47 -12.51 -6.73 19.56
C THR A 47 -12.45 -7.76 18.45
N SER A 48 -13.57 -8.40 18.09
CA SER A 48 -13.56 -9.43 17.05
C SER A 48 -13.23 -8.88 15.66
N LEU A 49 -13.60 -7.63 15.37
CA LEU A 49 -13.21 -6.92 14.14
C LEU A 49 -11.70 -6.65 14.06
N VAL A 50 -11.10 -6.21 15.16
CA VAL A 50 -9.67 -5.95 15.24
C VAL A 50 -8.90 -7.25 15.11
N ASP A 51 -9.28 -8.29 15.85
CA ASP A 51 -8.62 -9.60 15.79
C ASP A 51 -8.69 -10.19 14.37
N ALA A 52 -9.88 -10.21 13.76
CA ALA A 52 -10.04 -10.69 12.38
C ALA A 52 -9.22 -9.89 11.36
N SER A 53 -9.03 -8.59 11.60
CA SER A 53 -8.18 -7.75 10.74
C SER A 53 -6.70 -8.05 10.95
N ILE A 54 -6.25 -8.23 12.20
CA ILE A 54 -4.86 -8.56 12.53
C ILE A 54 -4.49 -9.94 11.98
N ASP A 55 -5.36 -10.93 12.14
CA ASP A 55 -5.13 -12.29 11.63
C ASP A 55 -4.94 -12.27 10.10
N GLU A 56 -5.85 -11.60 9.39
CA GLU A 56 -5.76 -11.48 7.93
C GLU A 56 -4.55 -10.64 7.49
N ALA A 57 -4.24 -9.55 8.20
CA ALA A 57 -3.07 -8.72 7.92
C ALA A 57 -1.78 -9.52 8.07
N THR A 58 -1.63 -10.20 9.20
CA THR A 58 -0.47 -11.05 9.52
C THR A 58 -0.30 -12.13 8.46
N ALA A 59 -1.34 -12.95 8.24
CA ALA A 59 -1.29 -14.05 7.27
C ALA A 59 -1.08 -13.58 5.81
N ARG A 60 -1.39 -12.32 5.49
CA ARG A 60 -1.15 -11.75 4.17
C ARG A 60 0.26 -11.19 4.03
N PHE A 61 0.75 -10.45 5.02
CA PHE A 61 2.03 -9.74 4.95
C PHE A 61 3.22 -10.66 5.27
N THR A 62 3.04 -11.70 6.08
CA THR A 62 4.12 -12.67 6.37
C THR A 62 4.17 -13.82 5.37
N ARG A 63 3.23 -13.90 4.42
CA ARG A 63 3.15 -15.04 3.49
C ARG A 63 4.44 -15.26 2.70
N ALA A 64 5.07 -14.17 2.27
CA ALA A 64 6.32 -14.25 1.52
C ALA A 64 7.48 -14.80 2.35
N THR A 65 7.45 -14.60 3.68
CA THR A 65 8.47 -15.09 4.61
C THR A 65 8.58 -16.62 4.57
N ASP A 66 7.47 -17.33 4.39
CA ASP A 66 7.45 -18.79 4.44
C ASP A 66 7.65 -19.46 3.06
N ILE A 67 7.40 -18.75 1.97
CA ILE A 67 7.34 -19.34 0.62
C ILE A 67 8.34 -18.78 -0.37
N SER A 68 8.91 -17.60 -0.10
CA SER A 68 9.82 -16.95 -1.03
C SER A 68 11.19 -17.63 -0.99
N PRO A 69 11.77 -17.99 -2.15
CA PRO A 69 13.12 -18.52 -2.20
C PRO A 69 14.17 -17.56 -1.61
N PHE A 70 13.93 -16.24 -1.66
CA PHE A 70 14.80 -15.22 -1.03
C PHE A 70 14.76 -15.23 0.50
N MET A 71 13.78 -15.91 1.10
CA MET A 71 13.63 -16.04 2.56
C MET A 71 14.12 -17.40 3.06
N THR A 72 14.76 -18.19 2.20
CA THR A 72 15.35 -19.49 2.51
C THR A 72 16.77 -19.59 1.92
N ASP A 73 17.61 -20.44 2.50
CA ASP A 73 18.92 -20.71 1.92
C ASP A 73 18.80 -21.47 0.59
N PRO A 74 19.72 -21.23 -0.37
CA PRO A 74 20.94 -20.41 -0.24
C PRO A 74 20.74 -18.89 -0.46
N LEU A 75 19.65 -18.45 -1.10
CA LEU A 75 19.49 -17.03 -1.48
C LEU A 75 19.41 -16.08 -0.29
N LEU A 76 18.81 -16.50 0.83
CA LEU A 76 18.76 -15.69 2.04
C LEU A 76 20.16 -15.33 2.54
N SER A 77 21.11 -16.28 2.52
CA SER A 77 22.49 -16.06 2.95
C SER A 77 23.31 -15.20 1.99
N GLU A 78 22.91 -15.10 0.72
CA GLU A 78 23.63 -14.32 -0.30
C GLU A 78 23.08 -12.90 -0.46
N VAL A 79 21.76 -12.73 -0.33
CA VAL A 79 21.05 -11.47 -0.56
C VAL A 79 20.67 -10.77 0.75
N GLY A 80 20.37 -11.54 1.79
CA GLY A 80 19.89 -11.02 3.07
C GLY A 80 18.39 -10.73 3.07
N PRO A 81 17.73 -10.73 4.25
CA PRO A 81 16.29 -10.48 4.38
C PRO A 81 15.84 -9.09 3.92
N MET A 82 16.74 -8.11 3.88
CA MET A 82 16.48 -6.72 3.48
C MET A 82 17.28 -6.32 2.23
N ALA A 83 17.80 -7.29 1.48
CA ALA A 83 18.68 -7.08 0.34
C ALA A 83 19.95 -6.28 0.70
N GLU A 84 20.49 -6.53 1.89
CA GLU A 84 21.63 -5.81 2.46
C GLU A 84 22.99 -6.47 2.21
N LEU A 85 23.01 -7.67 1.64
CA LEU A 85 24.22 -8.42 1.32
C LEU A 85 24.62 -8.25 -0.16
N PRO A 86 25.89 -8.57 -0.52
CA PRO A 86 26.41 -8.31 -1.86
C PRO A 86 25.60 -8.92 -3.01
N GLY A 87 24.90 -10.03 -2.77
CA GLY A 87 24.05 -10.65 -3.79
C GLY A 87 22.99 -9.71 -4.35
N ALA A 88 22.48 -8.76 -3.55
CA ALA A 88 21.53 -7.76 -4.04
C ALA A 88 22.13 -6.87 -5.15
N ASP A 89 23.36 -6.36 -4.94
CA ASP A 89 24.06 -5.54 -5.92
C ASP A 89 24.43 -6.34 -7.17
N GLU A 90 24.86 -7.59 -7.00
CA GLU A 90 25.16 -8.49 -8.10
C GLU A 90 23.93 -8.82 -8.96
N ILE A 91 22.76 -8.99 -8.33
CA ILE A 91 21.48 -9.19 -9.03
C ILE A 91 21.18 -7.94 -9.87
N LEU A 92 21.28 -6.75 -9.27
CA LEU A 92 21.04 -5.48 -9.96
C LEU A 92 22.06 -5.21 -11.08
N ALA A 93 23.29 -5.71 -10.96
CA ALA A 93 24.32 -5.64 -11.99
C ALA A 93 24.17 -6.72 -13.08
N GLY A 94 23.31 -7.71 -12.86
CA GLY A 94 23.15 -8.86 -13.76
C GLY A 94 24.34 -9.83 -13.75
N THR A 95 25.16 -9.80 -12.68
CA THR A 95 26.36 -10.65 -12.52
C THR A 95 26.15 -11.79 -11.52
N PHE A 96 25.01 -11.82 -10.83
CA PHE A 96 24.70 -12.84 -9.84
C PHE A 96 24.58 -14.24 -10.45
N GLU A 97 25.39 -15.17 -9.95
CA GLU A 97 25.33 -16.58 -10.34
C GLU A 97 24.36 -17.31 -9.42
N CYS A 98 23.19 -17.68 -9.95
CA CYS A 98 22.18 -18.37 -9.15
C CYS A 98 22.72 -19.73 -8.64
N PRO A 99 22.57 -20.03 -7.33
CA PRO A 99 22.92 -21.33 -6.79
C PRO A 99 22.20 -22.48 -7.51
N PRO A 100 22.83 -23.65 -7.68
CA PRO A 100 22.25 -24.77 -8.44
C PRO A 100 20.90 -25.27 -7.92
N GLU A 101 20.63 -25.09 -6.61
CA GLU A 101 19.35 -25.49 -5.99
C GLU A 101 18.20 -24.51 -6.29
N THR A 102 18.49 -23.34 -6.85
CA THR A 102 17.48 -22.31 -7.16
C THR A 102 16.54 -22.80 -8.24
N ASP A 103 15.22 -22.71 -8.04
CA ASP A 103 14.26 -23.15 -9.05
C ASP A 103 14.32 -22.29 -10.32
N GLN A 104 13.95 -22.88 -11.46
CA GLN A 104 14.06 -22.23 -12.77
C GLN A 104 13.32 -20.89 -12.89
N TYR A 105 12.21 -20.70 -12.17
CA TYR A 105 11.41 -19.47 -12.28
C TYR A 105 12.02 -18.37 -11.43
N THR A 106 12.61 -18.70 -10.29
CA THR A 106 13.40 -17.77 -9.49
C THR A 106 14.65 -17.33 -10.22
N GLN A 107 15.36 -18.25 -10.90
CA GLN A 107 16.50 -17.87 -11.75
C GLN A 107 16.07 -16.88 -12.86
N LEU A 108 14.94 -17.14 -13.51
CA LEU A 108 14.40 -16.23 -14.54
C LEU A 108 14.00 -14.87 -13.96
N LEU A 109 13.41 -14.85 -12.77
CA LEU A 109 13.10 -13.62 -12.05
C LEU A 109 14.38 -12.82 -11.77
N ILE A 110 15.41 -13.47 -11.22
CA ILE A 110 16.70 -12.85 -10.90
C ILE A 110 17.34 -12.22 -12.15
N GLN A 111 17.34 -12.94 -13.28
CA GLN A 111 17.84 -12.40 -14.54
C GLN A 111 17.10 -11.13 -15.00
N HIS A 112 15.80 -11.03 -14.70
CA HIS A 112 14.99 -9.86 -15.02
C HIS A 112 15.01 -8.75 -13.97
N LEU A 113 15.64 -8.98 -12.80
CA LEU A 113 15.86 -7.94 -11.79
C LEU A 113 17.08 -7.06 -12.10
N ALA A 114 17.95 -7.47 -13.02
CA ALA A 114 19.08 -6.67 -13.46
C ALA A 114 18.63 -5.29 -13.97
N THR A 115 19.31 -4.25 -13.51
CA THR A 115 18.95 -2.86 -13.82
C THR A 115 19.14 -2.60 -15.31
N PRO A 116 18.09 -2.22 -16.05
CA PRO A 116 18.23 -1.95 -17.47
C PRO A 116 19.20 -0.78 -17.73
N PRO A 117 20.01 -0.82 -18.82
CA PRO A 117 20.94 0.26 -19.15
C PRO A 117 20.26 1.63 -19.28
N GLU A 118 19.00 1.66 -19.73
CA GLU A 118 18.22 2.90 -19.85
C GLU A 118 17.95 3.55 -18.49
N VAL A 119 17.75 2.74 -17.44
CA VAL A 119 17.53 3.23 -16.07
C VAL A 119 18.83 3.78 -15.50
N MET A 120 19.94 3.06 -15.69
CA MET A 120 21.27 3.55 -15.29
C MET A 120 21.62 4.88 -15.97
N ALA A 121 21.28 5.01 -17.26
CA ALA A 121 21.52 6.23 -18.03
C ALA A 121 20.62 7.40 -17.61
N ALA A 122 19.42 7.13 -17.09
CA ALA A 122 18.50 8.16 -16.60
C ALA A 122 18.99 8.82 -15.29
N GLY A 123 19.83 8.12 -14.53
CA GLY A 123 20.39 8.60 -13.26
C GLY A 123 19.38 8.55 -12.10
N ASP A 124 19.76 9.17 -10.99
CA ASP A 124 18.99 9.11 -9.74
C ASP A 124 17.68 9.90 -9.83
N ILE A 125 16.66 9.40 -9.13
CA ILE A 125 15.40 10.09 -8.95
C ILE A 125 15.61 11.25 -7.97
N PRO A 126 15.26 12.51 -8.33
CA PRO A 126 15.38 13.63 -7.41
C PRO A 126 14.53 13.43 -6.15
N LEU A 127 15.14 13.66 -4.98
CA LEU A 127 14.48 13.56 -3.67
C LEU A 127 13.85 14.89 -3.23
N ASP A 128 14.06 15.97 -3.98
CA ASP A 128 13.40 17.25 -3.70
C ASP A 128 11.93 17.21 -4.08
N ILE A 129 11.13 17.94 -3.30
CA ILE A 129 9.71 18.15 -3.60
C ILE A 129 9.58 19.61 -4.02
N PRO A 130 9.49 19.92 -5.33
CA PRO A 130 9.36 21.29 -5.77
C PRO A 130 8.09 21.93 -5.20
N LEU A 131 8.19 23.15 -4.67
CA LEU A 131 7.05 23.89 -4.11
C LEU A 131 5.84 23.95 -5.06
N LYS A 132 6.10 24.15 -6.36
CA LYS A 132 5.06 24.18 -7.40
C LYS A 132 4.33 22.84 -7.52
N GLU A 133 5.07 21.74 -7.39
CA GLU A 133 4.50 20.40 -7.43
C GLU A 133 3.66 20.12 -6.18
N HIS A 134 4.16 20.48 -5.00
CA HIS A 134 3.40 20.40 -3.76
C HIS A 134 2.07 21.15 -3.85
N GLN A 135 2.10 22.42 -4.29
CA GLN A 135 0.90 23.23 -4.47
C GLN A 135 -0.07 22.63 -5.50
N ARG A 136 0.45 22.15 -6.63
CA ARG A 136 -0.35 21.50 -7.68
C ARG A 136 -1.04 20.26 -7.12
N ALA A 137 -0.31 19.40 -6.41
CA ALA A 137 -0.82 18.17 -5.85
C ALA A 137 -1.97 18.43 -4.87
N TRP A 138 -1.80 19.36 -3.93
CA TRP A 138 -2.82 19.70 -2.94
C TRP A 138 -4.05 20.40 -3.52
N LYS A 139 -3.88 21.28 -4.52
CA LYS A 139 -4.99 21.92 -5.23
C LYS A 139 -5.91 20.92 -5.94
N GLN A 140 -5.36 19.78 -6.37
CA GLN A 140 -6.11 18.71 -7.04
C GLN A 140 -6.80 17.75 -6.06
N GLN A 141 -6.44 17.75 -4.78
CA GLN A 141 -7.04 16.84 -3.80
C GLN A 141 -8.54 17.09 -3.60
N ASN A 142 -9.28 16.04 -3.27
CA ASN A 142 -10.66 16.17 -2.80
C ASN A 142 -10.65 16.61 -1.33
N HIS A 143 -11.26 17.77 -1.03
CA HIS A 143 -11.33 18.29 0.33
C HIS A 143 -12.26 17.49 1.26
N HIS A 144 -13.15 16.66 0.69
CA HIS A 144 -14.00 15.73 1.45
C HIS A 144 -13.29 14.42 1.81
N THR A 145 -12.01 14.24 1.42
CA THR A 145 -11.23 13.10 1.85
C THR A 145 -11.08 13.15 3.37
N ALA A 146 -11.42 12.04 4.03
CA ALA A 146 -11.30 11.92 5.47
C ALA A 146 -9.83 12.08 5.91
N ALA A 147 -9.64 12.72 7.05
CA ALA A 147 -8.36 12.89 7.72
C ALA A 147 -8.51 12.52 9.20
N ASP A 148 -7.40 12.38 9.93
CA ASP A 148 -7.45 12.27 11.39
C ASP A 148 -8.12 13.52 11.98
N PRO A 149 -9.23 13.37 12.73
CA PRO A 149 -9.97 14.50 13.29
C PRO A 149 -9.17 15.32 14.31
N ARG A 150 -8.06 14.80 14.83
CA ARG A 150 -7.17 15.52 15.76
C ARG A 150 -6.21 16.47 15.03
N ASN A 151 -6.14 16.40 13.72
CA ASN A 151 -5.17 17.11 12.89
C ASN A 151 -5.83 17.98 11.81
N LEU A 152 -5.01 18.62 10.99
CA LEU A 152 -5.50 19.38 9.84
C LEU A 152 -6.22 18.47 8.83
N SER A 153 -7.37 18.93 8.35
CA SER A 153 -8.13 18.24 7.31
C SER A 153 -7.53 18.46 5.92
N PHE A 154 -7.95 17.65 4.95
CA PHE A 154 -7.62 17.88 3.54
C PHE A 154 -8.08 19.26 3.05
N ALA A 155 -9.16 19.82 3.61
CA ALA A 155 -9.59 21.18 3.29
C ALA A 155 -8.56 22.24 3.74
N HIS A 156 -7.94 22.06 4.92
CA HIS A 156 -6.91 22.96 5.41
C HIS A 156 -5.66 22.93 4.53
N HIS A 157 -5.13 21.73 4.24
CA HIS A 157 -3.96 21.62 3.35
C HIS A 157 -4.24 22.12 1.94
N LYS A 158 -5.45 21.86 1.41
CA LYS A 158 -5.86 22.39 0.11
C LYS A 158 -5.94 23.93 0.11
N ALA A 159 -6.45 24.54 1.18
CA ALA A 159 -6.44 25.99 1.32
C ALA A 159 -5.02 26.54 1.44
N GLY A 160 -4.17 25.91 2.28
CA GLY A 160 -2.75 26.25 2.45
C GLY A 160 -1.95 26.19 1.16
N ALA A 161 -2.32 25.31 0.22
CA ALA A 161 -1.69 25.23 -1.11
C ALA A 161 -1.86 26.50 -1.96
N HIS A 162 -2.81 27.39 -1.62
CA HIS A 162 -2.95 28.69 -2.28
C HIS A 162 -2.02 29.77 -1.70
N ASP A 163 -1.56 29.60 -0.45
CA ASP A 163 -0.62 30.51 0.19
C ASP A 163 0.82 30.01 0.02
N LYS A 164 1.70 30.90 -0.48
CA LYS A 164 3.09 30.53 -0.75
C LYS A 164 3.87 30.19 0.52
N SER A 165 3.66 30.95 1.60
CA SER A 165 4.43 30.79 2.85
C SER A 165 4.05 29.49 3.57
N ILE A 166 2.75 29.19 3.65
CA ILE A 166 2.27 27.93 4.24
C ILE A 166 2.76 26.74 3.41
N SER A 167 2.62 26.81 2.08
CA SER A 167 3.08 25.75 1.19
C SER A 167 4.59 25.49 1.31
N GLN A 168 5.40 26.54 1.58
CA GLN A 168 6.83 26.39 1.79
C GLN A 168 7.12 25.59 3.04
N VAL A 169 6.47 25.92 4.16
CA VAL A 169 6.61 25.16 5.42
C VAL A 169 6.19 23.71 5.24
N ASP A 170 5.02 23.46 4.66
CA ASP A 170 4.52 22.10 4.41
C ASP A 170 5.44 21.28 3.50
N THR A 171 6.04 21.94 2.49
CA THR A 171 7.00 21.29 1.59
C THR A 171 8.27 20.92 2.33
N THR A 172 8.84 21.83 3.12
CA THR A 172 10.07 21.59 3.89
C THR A 172 9.90 20.48 4.92
N ILE A 173 8.78 20.46 5.66
CA ILE A 173 8.49 19.40 6.63
C ILE A 173 8.44 18.04 5.95
N ARG A 174 7.87 17.96 4.74
CA ARG A 174 7.79 16.71 3.98
C ARG A 174 9.12 16.30 3.34
N SER A 175 9.90 17.25 2.82
CA SER A 175 11.14 16.94 2.10
C SER A 175 12.30 16.60 3.04
N ALA A 176 12.34 17.21 4.23
CA ALA A 176 13.43 17.01 5.19
C ALA A 176 13.70 15.53 5.54
N PRO A 177 12.71 14.71 5.95
CA PRO A 177 12.96 13.30 6.28
C PRO A 177 13.40 12.46 5.08
N ILE A 178 12.86 12.76 3.89
CA ILE A 178 13.21 12.07 2.64
C ILE A 178 14.67 12.35 2.26
N GLN A 179 15.09 13.61 2.35
CA GLN A 179 16.45 14.04 2.00
C GLN A 179 17.49 13.60 3.04
N ALA A 180 17.12 13.59 4.32
CA ALA A 180 18.02 13.21 5.40
C ALA A 180 17.98 11.70 5.72
N GLY A 181 17.06 10.94 5.12
CA GLY A 181 16.97 9.49 5.29
C GLY A 181 16.53 9.06 6.69
N PHE A 182 15.63 9.80 7.35
CA PHE A 182 15.08 9.43 8.66
C PHE A 182 13.55 9.41 8.67
N SER A 183 12.97 8.65 9.60
CA SER A 183 11.53 8.69 9.87
C SER A 183 11.24 9.62 11.06
N PRO A 184 10.37 10.63 10.93
CA PRO A 184 9.87 11.39 12.06
C PRO A 184 9.17 10.46 13.06
N PRO A 185 9.29 10.68 14.39
CA PRO A 185 8.66 9.82 15.39
C PRO A 185 7.14 9.67 15.22
N SER A 186 6.47 10.71 14.74
CA SER A 186 5.03 10.67 14.42
C SER A 186 4.67 9.68 13.30
N TRP A 187 5.62 9.36 12.41
CA TRP A 187 5.42 8.45 11.29
C TRP A 187 5.76 7.00 11.66
N GLU A 188 6.42 6.76 12.78
CA GLU A 188 6.69 5.41 13.29
C GLU A 188 5.40 4.73 13.78
N PHE A 189 4.41 5.51 14.20
CA PHE A 189 3.10 5.02 14.60
C PHE A 189 2.11 5.14 13.45
N MET A 190 1.78 4.00 12.84
CA MET A 190 0.82 3.90 11.76
C MET A 190 -0.34 3.00 12.16
N SER A 191 -1.53 3.31 11.66
CA SER A 191 -2.74 2.51 11.92
C SER A 191 -3.25 1.88 10.64
N ASP A 192 -3.39 0.56 10.64
CA ASP A 192 -4.00 -0.16 9.54
C ASP A 192 -5.53 -0.02 9.57
N CYS A 193 -6.10 0.31 8.40
CA CYS A 193 -7.53 0.44 8.20
C CYS A 193 -8.02 -0.57 7.14
N SER A 194 -8.96 -1.42 7.53
CA SER A 194 -9.63 -2.38 6.66
C SER A 194 -10.82 -1.74 5.94
N ILE A 195 -10.73 -1.64 4.61
CA ILE A 195 -11.78 -1.07 3.74
C ILE A 195 -12.28 -2.10 2.73
N PRO A 196 -13.60 -2.27 2.54
CA PRO A 196 -14.14 -3.20 1.55
C PRO A 196 -13.63 -2.97 0.11
N LYS A 197 -13.06 -4.02 -0.52
CA LYS A 197 -12.69 -3.97 -1.95
C LYS A 197 -13.93 -3.74 -2.82
N LYS A 198 -15.02 -4.44 -2.50
CA LYS A 198 -16.33 -4.38 -3.18
C LYS A 198 -17.43 -4.08 -2.14
N ALA A 199 -18.46 -3.36 -2.55
CA ALA A 199 -19.62 -3.13 -1.68
C ALA A 199 -20.28 -4.47 -1.31
N ASN A 200 -20.80 -4.57 -0.09
CA ASN A 200 -21.48 -5.74 0.46
C ASN A 200 -20.66 -7.04 0.51
N ASN A 201 -19.33 -6.97 0.35
CA ASN A 201 -18.46 -8.10 0.63
C ASN A 201 -17.70 -7.84 1.93
N LEU A 202 -18.12 -8.53 2.98
CA LEU A 202 -17.60 -8.38 4.34
C LEU A 202 -16.55 -9.44 4.70
N LEU A 203 -16.12 -10.28 3.75
CA LEU A 203 -15.04 -11.23 4.00
C LEU A 203 -13.76 -10.47 4.39
N ALA A 204 -13.10 -10.87 5.48
CA ALA A 204 -11.84 -10.27 5.92
C ALA A 204 -10.78 -10.30 4.78
N SER A 205 -10.68 -11.42 4.08
CA SER A 205 -9.81 -11.58 2.89
C SER A 205 -10.18 -10.67 1.71
N ALA A 206 -11.43 -10.20 1.66
CA ALA A 206 -11.90 -9.24 0.67
C ALA A 206 -11.71 -7.77 1.09
N MET A 207 -11.08 -7.51 2.24
CA MET A 207 -10.71 -6.16 2.67
C MET A 207 -9.40 -5.70 2.00
N ARG A 208 -9.33 -4.40 1.71
CA ARG A 208 -8.08 -3.68 1.46
C ARG A 208 -7.59 -3.19 2.81
N ILE A 209 -6.34 -3.49 3.12
CA ILE A 209 -5.68 -2.92 4.29
C ILE A 209 -4.92 -1.70 3.74
N ILE A 210 -5.23 -0.52 4.27
CA ILE A 210 -4.49 0.70 3.97
C ILE A 210 -3.84 1.20 5.25
N VAL A 211 -2.62 1.71 5.11
CA VAL A 211 -1.90 2.31 6.22
C VAL A 211 -2.32 3.77 6.32
N LEU A 212 -2.77 4.18 7.51
CA LEU A 212 -3.01 5.58 7.85
C LEU A 212 -1.81 6.07 8.66
N MET A 213 -1.07 7.01 8.08
CA MET A 213 0.01 7.72 8.75
C MET A 213 -0.56 8.95 9.45
N ALA A 214 -0.11 9.21 10.67
CA ALA A 214 -0.35 10.51 11.28
C ALA A 214 0.33 11.58 10.40
N PRO A 215 -0.34 12.70 10.08
CA PRO A 215 0.38 13.85 9.55
C PRO A 215 1.44 14.23 10.58
N SER A 216 2.65 14.57 10.13
CA SER A 216 3.70 15.11 11.00
C SER A 216 3.15 16.33 11.72
N SER A 217 2.69 16.14 12.96
CA SER A 217 2.26 17.21 13.83
C SER A 217 3.51 17.97 14.28
N THR A 218 3.51 19.28 14.08
CA THR A 218 4.41 20.21 14.78
C THR A 218 4.37 20.00 16.27
#